data_AF-A0A5C0VLK9-F1
#
_entry.id   AF-A0A5C0VLK9-F1
#
_cell.length_a   1.000
_cell.length_b   1.000
_cell.length_c   1.000
_cell.angle_alpha   90.00
_cell.angle_beta   90.00
_cell.angle_gamma   90.00
#
_symmetry.space_group_name_H-M   'P 1'
#
loop_
_entity.id
_entity.type
_entity.pdbx_description
1 polymer ?
#
loop_
_entity_poly.entity_id
_entity_poly.type
_entity_poly.pdbx_seq_one_letter_code
_entity_poly.pdbx_strand_id
1 'polypeptide(L)'
;MCINPLASIYLLILLAYEGKILVEWHLPNGFVSILILGYAVFGMLSLLLVHPLRNLEENKWIKLFSKSFYLFLIPLIVLLVLAVYTRVSDYGITESRYVLIVLTLWLGFITLYFLIKGQEQIRMIPISLCVIAIIISFGPWGLQSISRNSQQKRLSTLLTAKADKERDQEIRNIVDYLHDYHGIMALQPFTKASLSDIKTFFKNKNKKDSLNQYQSYQTKENTKDSVLKLLGLNPMYNPSMQGNFHNFSNIEKEVLNIEQASVLVTIENQSSFRDDECKEITAFGKAFKICKEKEQELYLVSGKEKLSLQLYKLGKQLLKRSYPIADKQNNYFEVPNKDLTLTQQWKGLNITTRVEEMGIEEENQKTTITHYKVYVLITP
;
A
#
# COMPACT_ATOMS: atom_id res chain seq x y z
N MET A 1 -3.74 -28.99 -35.07
CA MET A 1 -4.25 -27.60 -35.14
C MET A 1 -4.88 -27.09 -33.83
N CYS A 2 -5.08 -27.90 -32.79
CA CYS A 2 -5.93 -27.54 -31.64
C CYS A 2 -5.27 -27.56 -30.25
N ILE A 3 -3.93 -27.59 -30.10
CA ILE A 3 -3.36 -27.98 -28.79
C ILE A 3 -3.33 -26.88 -27.71
N ASN A 4 -3.77 -25.65 -27.99
CA ASN A 4 -4.41 -24.82 -26.96
C ASN A 4 -5.17 -23.62 -27.57
N PRO A 5 -6.47 -23.72 -27.93
CA PRO A 5 -7.27 -22.56 -28.31
C PRO A 5 -7.15 -21.42 -27.28
N LEU A 6 -6.97 -21.77 -26.00
CA LEU A 6 -6.71 -20.83 -24.93
C LEU A 6 -5.41 -20.02 -25.11
N ALA A 7 -4.30 -20.62 -25.52
CA ALA A 7 -3.03 -19.91 -25.71
C ALA A 7 -3.05 -19.01 -26.96
N SER A 8 -3.74 -19.43 -28.02
CA SER A 8 -3.95 -18.61 -29.21
C SER A 8 -4.88 -17.43 -28.93
N ILE A 9 -5.97 -17.65 -28.21
CA ILE A 9 -6.86 -16.58 -27.75
C ILE A 9 -6.09 -15.61 -26.86
N TYR A 10 -5.30 -16.12 -25.91
CA TYR A 10 -4.49 -15.30 -25.02
C TYR A 10 -3.43 -14.49 -25.78
N LEU A 11 -2.74 -15.07 -26.77
CA LEU A 11 -1.85 -14.33 -27.67
C LEU A 11 -2.61 -13.23 -28.42
N LEU A 12 -3.81 -13.51 -28.93
CA LEU A 12 -4.61 -12.56 -29.70
C LEU A 12 -5.06 -11.38 -28.83
N ILE A 13 -5.51 -11.66 -27.60
CA ILE A 13 -5.83 -10.64 -26.59
C ILE A 13 -4.59 -9.80 -26.28
N LEU A 14 -3.43 -10.45 -26.09
CA LEU A 14 -2.19 -9.75 -25.80
C LEU A 14 -1.79 -8.84 -26.96
N LEU A 15 -1.77 -9.34 -28.21
CA LEU A 15 -1.45 -8.55 -29.40
C LEU A 15 -2.43 -7.40 -29.63
N ALA A 16 -3.73 -7.59 -29.34
CA ALA A 16 -4.71 -6.51 -29.40
C ALA A 16 -4.42 -5.43 -28.33
N TYR A 17 -4.01 -5.85 -27.13
CA TYR A 17 -3.59 -4.95 -26.06
C TYR A 17 -2.29 -4.20 -26.40
N GLU A 18 -1.33 -4.85 -27.06
CA GLU A 18 -0.13 -4.18 -27.58
C GLU A 18 -0.49 -3.13 -28.64
N GLY A 19 -1.40 -3.48 -29.56
CA GLY A 19 -1.93 -2.55 -30.55
C GLY A 19 -2.55 -1.32 -29.90
N LYS A 20 -3.34 -1.51 -28.83
CA LYS A 20 -3.91 -0.42 -28.04
C LYS A 20 -2.82 0.48 -27.43
N ILE A 21 -1.77 -0.11 -26.84
CA ILE A 21 -0.66 0.64 -26.25
C ILE A 21 0.11 1.45 -27.30
N LEU A 22 0.34 0.89 -28.48
CA LEU A 22 1.00 1.58 -29.59
C LEU A 22 0.19 2.78 -30.11
N VAL A 23 -1.14 2.71 -30.04
CA VAL A 23 -2.04 3.80 -30.44
C VAL A 23 -2.14 4.87 -29.35
N GLU A 24 -2.31 4.48 -28.09
CA GLU A 24 -2.45 5.42 -26.96
C GLU A 24 -1.12 6.04 -26.52
N TRP A 25 0.02 5.45 -26.89
CA TRP A 25 1.37 5.82 -26.42
C TRP A 25 1.51 5.93 -24.90
N HIS A 26 0.56 5.36 -24.17
CA HIS A 26 0.52 5.38 -22.72
C HIS A 26 0.74 3.96 -22.22
N LEU A 27 1.84 3.76 -21.51
CA LEU A 27 2.22 2.44 -21.01
C LEU A 27 1.58 2.22 -19.63
N PRO A 28 0.61 1.30 -19.49
CA PRO A 28 -0.04 1.08 -18.20
C PRO A 28 0.92 0.51 -17.16
N ASN A 29 0.66 0.84 -15.90
CA ASN A 29 1.54 0.58 -14.76
C ASN A 29 1.94 -0.89 -14.61
N GLY A 30 3.16 -1.29 -15.03
CA GLY A 30 3.87 -2.53 -14.61
C GLY A 30 3.22 -3.88 -14.97
N PHE A 31 1.92 -3.90 -15.27
CA PHE A 31 1.15 -5.08 -15.64
C PHE A 31 1.54 -5.60 -17.03
N VAL A 32 1.99 -4.72 -17.92
CA VAL A 32 2.44 -5.12 -19.27
C VAL A 32 3.55 -6.15 -19.20
N SER A 33 4.56 -5.91 -18.35
CA SER A 33 5.71 -6.80 -18.24
C SER A 33 5.33 -8.18 -17.69
N ILE A 34 4.46 -8.27 -16.68
CA ILE A 34 4.03 -9.56 -16.13
C ILE A 34 3.20 -10.37 -17.13
N LEU A 35 2.37 -9.71 -17.95
CA LEU A 35 1.60 -10.37 -19.00
C LEU A 35 2.51 -10.95 -20.09
N ILE A 36 3.49 -10.18 -20.56
CA ILE A 36 4.45 -10.64 -21.58
C ILE A 36 5.30 -11.79 -21.02
N LEU A 37 5.84 -11.64 -19.80
CA LEU A 37 6.61 -12.70 -19.15
C LEU A 37 5.77 -13.97 -18.94
N GLY A 38 4.51 -13.81 -18.51
CA GLY A 38 3.56 -14.92 -18.37
C GLY A 38 3.35 -15.66 -19.69
N TYR A 39 3.04 -14.93 -20.77
CA TYR A 39 2.93 -15.49 -22.12
C TYR A 39 4.17 -16.29 -22.51
N ALA A 40 5.35 -15.69 -22.34
CA ALA A 40 6.62 -16.30 -22.72
C ALA A 40 6.87 -17.61 -21.93
N VAL A 41 6.65 -17.59 -20.61
CA VAL A 41 6.84 -18.77 -19.75
C VAL A 41 5.85 -19.88 -20.13
N PHE A 42 4.56 -19.59 -20.26
CA PHE A 42 3.56 -20.59 -20.63
C PHE A 42 3.83 -21.18 -22.01
N GLY A 43 4.17 -20.34 -22.98
CA GLY A 43 4.50 -20.80 -24.33
C GLY A 43 5.77 -21.65 -24.39
N MET A 44 6.83 -21.26 -23.68
CA MET A 44 8.06 -22.05 -23.59
C MET A 44 7.84 -23.39 -22.88
N LEU A 45 7.06 -23.42 -21.79
CA LEU A 45 6.71 -24.68 -21.10
C LEU A 45 5.87 -25.59 -21.99
N SER A 46 4.88 -25.04 -22.70
CA SER A 46 4.08 -25.80 -23.66
C SER A 46 4.95 -26.43 -24.75
N LEU A 47 5.92 -25.67 -25.28
CA LEU A 47 6.90 -26.20 -26.25
C LEU A 47 7.79 -27.28 -25.65
N LEU A 48 8.16 -27.15 -24.37
CA LEU A 48 8.97 -28.14 -23.66
C LEU A 48 8.22 -29.47 -23.45
N LEU A 49 6.93 -29.41 -23.13
CA LEU A 49 6.09 -30.61 -23.00
C LEU A 49 5.85 -31.31 -24.35
N VAL A 50 5.71 -30.56 -25.43
CA VAL A 50 5.41 -31.10 -26.77
C VAL A 50 6.69 -31.56 -27.50
N HIS A 51 7.87 -31.12 -27.06
CA HIS A 51 9.17 -31.48 -27.66
C HIS A 51 9.43 -32.98 -27.85
N PRO A 52 9.17 -33.91 -26.90
CA PRO A 52 9.42 -35.34 -27.10
C PRO A 52 8.64 -35.94 -28.27
N LEU A 53 7.52 -35.32 -28.68
CA LEU A 53 6.67 -35.80 -29.78
C LEU A 53 7.12 -35.27 -31.15
N ARG A 54 8.17 -34.45 -31.20
CA ARG A 54 8.64 -33.74 -32.41
C ARG A 54 9.35 -34.64 -33.44
N ASN A 55 9.92 -35.76 -33.00
CA ASN A 55 10.73 -36.65 -33.86
C ASN A 55 9.90 -37.67 -34.66
N LEU A 56 8.59 -37.71 -34.46
CA LEU A 56 7.68 -38.53 -35.27
C LEU A 56 7.43 -37.82 -36.60
N GLU A 57 7.58 -38.54 -37.72
CA GLU A 57 7.54 -37.99 -39.09
C GLU A 57 6.20 -37.31 -39.43
N GLU A 58 5.10 -37.70 -38.76
CA GLU A 58 3.77 -37.10 -38.90
C GLU A 58 3.64 -35.69 -38.29
N ASN A 59 4.57 -35.27 -37.43
CA ASN A 59 4.39 -34.08 -36.59
C ASN A 59 5.10 -32.81 -37.11
N LYS A 60 5.14 -32.61 -38.44
CA LYS A 60 5.70 -31.38 -39.07
C LYS A 60 5.08 -30.08 -38.55
N TRP A 61 3.82 -30.12 -38.11
CA TRP A 61 3.11 -28.98 -37.51
C TRP A 61 3.78 -28.47 -36.21
N ILE A 62 4.45 -29.33 -35.43
CA ILE A 62 5.16 -28.94 -34.20
C ILE A 62 6.35 -28.01 -34.53
N LYS A 63 7.05 -28.27 -35.64
CA LYS A 63 8.16 -27.40 -36.10
C LYS A 63 7.65 -26.02 -36.53
N LEU A 64 6.52 -25.97 -37.24
CA LEU A 64 5.90 -24.72 -37.66
C LEU A 64 5.39 -23.91 -36.46
N PHE A 65 4.71 -24.57 -35.52
CA PHE A 65 4.22 -23.96 -34.28
C PHE A 65 5.35 -23.32 -33.47
N SER A 66 6.45 -24.05 -33.25
CA SER A 66 7.63 -23.53 -32.56
C SER A 66 8.20 -22.27 -33.21
N LYS A 67 8.40 -22.30 -34.54
CA LYS A 67 8.93 -21.14 -35.27
C LYS A 67 7.98 -19.95 -35.19
N SER A 68 6.67 -20.20 -35.34
CA SER A 68 5.63 -19.16 -35.23
C SER A 68 5.58 -18.54 -33.84
N PHE A 69 5.72 -19.34 -32.78
CA PHE A 69 5.74 -18.84 -31.41
C PHE A 69 6.88 -17.85 -31.18
N TYR A 70 8.12 -18.22 -31.52
CA TYR A 70 9.26 -17.30 -31.34
C TYR A 70 9.19 -16.10 -32.28
N LEU A 71 8.61 -16.23 -33.47
CA LEU A 71 8.39 -15.10 -34.37
C LEU A 71 7.42 -14.08 -33.75
N PHE A 72 6.28 -14.53 -33.22
CA PHE A 72 5.33 -13.65 -32.52
C PHE A 72 5.87 -13.15 -31.19
N LEU A 73 6.83 -13.83 -30.57
CA LEU A 73 7.46 -13.36 -29.33
C LEU A 73 8.35 -12.12 -29.54
N ILE A 74 8.81 -11.85 -30.78
CA ILE A 74 9.65 -10.68 -31.09
C ILE A 74 8.95 -9.35 -30.79
N PRO A 75 7.74 -9.04 -31.32
CA PRO A 75 7.06 -7.78 -31.01
C PRO A 75 6.79 -7.62 -29.50
N LEU A 76 6.44 -8.72 -28.82
CA LEU A 76 6.28 -8.73 -27.36
C LEU A 76 7.57 -8.33 -26.63
N ILE A 77 8.72 -8.87 -27.06
CA ILE A 77 10.01 -8.52 -26.45
C ILE A 77 10.36 -7.06 -26.71
N VAL A 78 10.07 -6.52 -27.91
CA VAL A 78 10.30 -5.10 -28.20
C VAL A 78 9.49 -4.22 -27.25
N LEU A 79 8.21 -4.54 -27.04
CA LEU A 79 7.38 -3.83 -26.08
C LEU A 79 7.90 -3.99 -24.65
N LEU A 80 8.35 -5.19 -24.27
CA LEU A 80 8.94 -5.44 -22.97
C LEU A 80 10.18 -4.57 -22.75
N VAL A 81 11.06 -4.45 -23.73
CA VAL A 81 12.25 -3.57 -23.68
C VAL A 81 11.85 -2.11 -23.45
N LEU A 82 10.85 -1.61 -24.18
CA LEU A 82 10.33 -0.25 -23.98
C LEU A 82 9.75 -0.06 -22.56
N ALA A 83 9.02 -1.06 -22.06
CA ALA A 83 8.46 -1.06 -20.71
C ALA A 83 9.53 -1.04 -19.61
N VAL A 84 10.62 -1.79 -19.80
CA VAL A 84 11.75 -1.77 -18.89
C VAL A 84 12.44 -0.41 -18.92
N TYR A 85 12.67 0.11 -20.12
CA TYR A 85 13.41 1.34 -20.35
C TYR A 85 12.76 2.54 -19.65
N THR A 86 11.45 2.75 -19.84
CA THR A 86 10.71 3.84 -19.19
C THR A 86 10.80 3.73 -17.67
N ARG A 87 10.56 2.53 -17.12
CA ARG A 87 10.63 2.28 -15.68
C ARG A 87 12.00 2.51 -15.07
N VAL A 88 13.06 2.14 -15.78
CA VAL A 88 14.44 2.30 -15.30
C VAL A 88 14.89 3.76 -15.42
N SER A 89 14.47 4.46 -16.48
CA SER A 89 14.75 5.88 -16.67
C SER A 89 14.13 6.73 -15.56
N ASP A 90 12.85 6.50 -15.25
CA ASP A 90 12.11 7.32 -14.29
C ASP A 90 12.49 7.02 -12.84
N TYR A 91 12.75 5.74 -12.52
CA TYR A 91 12.86 5.29 -11.15
C TYR A 91 14.22 4.64 -10.77
N GLY A 92 15.17 4.60 -11.70
CA GLY A 92 16.43 3.89 -11.51
C GLY A 92 16.27 2.37 -11.38
N ILE A 93 17.37 1.70 -11.04
CA ILE A 93 17.42 0.23 -10.96
C ILE A 93 17.15 -0.21 -9.52
N THR A 94 16.16 -1.09 -9.34
CA THR A 94 15.88 -1.84 -8.10
C THR A 94 16.11 -3.34 -8.36
N GLU A 95 16.05 -4.21 -7.34
CA GLU A 95 16.19 -5.65 -7.56
C GLU A 95 15.16 -6.16 -8.57
N SER A 96 13.89 -5.79 -8.37
CA SER A 96 12.79 -6.22 -9.24
C SER A 96 13.00 -5.79 -10.70
N ARG A 97 13.44 -4.55 -10.93
CA ARG A 97 13.70 -4.05 -12.29
C ARG A 97 14.95 -4.65 -12.90
N TYR A 98 15.98 -4.93 -12.09
CA TYR A 98 17.19 -5.60 -12.56
C TYR A 98 16.90 -7.02 -13.05
N VAL A 99 16.14 -7.80 -12.27
CA VAL A 99 15.69 -9.14 -12.71
C VAL A 99 14.89 -9.03 -14.01
N LEU A 100 14.03 -8.01 -14.13
CA LEU A 100 13.23 -7.78 -15.32
C LEU A 100 14.10 -7.43 -16.55
N ILE A 101 15.13 -6.58 -16.41
CA ILE A 101 16.12 -6.30 -17.46
C ILE A 101 16.78 -7.62 -17.91
N VAL A 102 17.30 -8.40 -16.96
CA VAL A 102 18.02 -9.64 -17.23
C VAL A 102 17.12 -10.66 -17.93
N LEU A 103 15.88 -10.83 -17.45
CA LEU A 103 14.90 -11.72 -18.08
C LEU A 103 14.53 -11.26 -19.49
N THR A 104 14.42 -9.95 -19.71
CA THR A 104 14.13 -9.38 -21.05
C THR A 104 15.27 -9.68 -22.02
N LEU A 105 16.52 -9.46 -21.61
CA LEU A 105 17.70 -9.79 -22.41
C LEU A 105 17.82 -11.29 -22.67
N TRP A 106 17.57 -12.11 -21.65
CA TRP A 106 17.57 -13.56 -21.77
C TRP A 106 16.48 -14.06 -22.72
N LEU A 107 15.27 -13.51 -22.64
CA LEU A 107 14.18 -13.82 -23.56
C LEU A 107 14.54 -13.47 -25.00
N GLY A 108 15.16 -12.29 -25.21
CA GLY A 108 15.70 -11.89 -26.51
C GLY A 108 16.73 -12.88 -27.04
N PHE A 109 17.69 -13.27 -26.20
CA PHE A 109 18.72 -14.25 -26.55
C PHE A 109 18.13 -15.61 -26.92
N ILE A 110 17.23 -16.16 -26.10
CA ILE A 110 16.59 -17.46 -26.33
C ILE A 110 15.74 -17.44 -27.61
N THR A 111 15.00 -16.35 -27.83
CA THR A 111 14.17 -16.19 -29.03
C THR A 111 15.02 -16.17 -30.29
N LEU A 112 16.11 -15.39 -30.28
CA LEU A 112 17.03 -15.31 -31.41
C LEU A 112 17.76 -16.65 -31.64
N TYR A 113 18.23 -17.29 -30.57
CA TYR A 113 18.90 -18.59 -30.62
C TYR A 113 18.02 -19.65 -31.30
N PHE A 114 16.75 -19.78 -30.88
CA PHE A 114 15.84 -20.78 -31.45
C PHE A 114 15.33 -20.43 -32.85
N LEU A 115 15.30 -19.14 -33.21
CA LEU A 115 14.95 -18.72 -34.58
C LEU A 115 16.05 -19.09 -35.59
N ILE A 116 17.33 -19.00 -35.17
CA ILE A 116 18.49 -19.28 -36.03
C ILE A 116 18.85 -20.77 -36.03
N LYS A 117 19.08 -21.37 -34.85
CA LYS A 117 19.57 -22.75 -34.73
C LYS A 117 18.45 -23.80 -34.64
N GLY A 118 17.20 -23.37 -34.51
CA GLY A 118 16.08 -24.29 -34.26
C GLY A 118 16.13 -24.94 -32.87
N GLN A 119 15.07 -25.68 -32.52
CA GLN A 119 14.89 -26.28 -31.18
C GLN A 119 15.63 -27.62 -30.97
N GLU A 120 16.84 -27.78 -31.49
CA GLU A 120 17.58 -29.05 -31.33
C GLU A 120 17.98 -29.31 -29.87
N GLN A 121 18.31 -28.25 -29.13
CA GLN A 121 18.76 -28.33 -27.73
C GLN A 121 17.79 -27.62 -26.78
N ILE A 122 16.60 -28.17 -26.56
CA ILE A 122 15.61 -27.54 -25.66
C ILE A 122 16.08 -27.43 -24.20
N ARG A 123 17.06 -28.27 -23.80
CA ARG A 123 17.76 -28.18 -22.50
C ARG A 123 18.45 -26.82 -22.29
N MET A 124 18.71 -26.06 -23.36
CA MET A 124 19.30 -24.74 -23.29
C MET A 124 18.44 -23.76 -22.47
N ILE A 125 17.11 -23.90 -22.46
CA ILE A 125 16.20 -23.01 -21.71
C ILE A 125 16.51 -23.07 -20.20
N PRO A 126 16.35 -24.22 -19.49
CA PRO A 126 16.63 -24.28 -18.05
C PRO A 126 18.11 -24.09 -17.72
N ILE A 127 19.03 -24.60 -18.54
CA ILE A 127 20.48 -24.46 -18.28
C ILE A 127 20.90 -22.99 -18.31
N SER A 128 20.54 -22.26 -19.37
CA SER A 128 20.91 -20.84 -19.47
C SER A 128 20.27 -20.00 -18.38
N LEU A 129 19.03 -20.32 -17.97
CA LEU A 129 18.35 -19.64 -16.88
C LEU A 129 19.06 -19.87 -15.54
N CYS A 130 19.46 -21.11 -15.24
CA CYS A 130 20.24 -21.44 -14.05
C CYS A 130 21.60 -20.73 -14.03
N VAL A 131 22.30 -20.72 -15.17
CA VAL A 131 23.60 -20.04 -15.30
C VAL A 131 23.44 -18.54 -15.03
N ILE A 132 22.45 -17.90 -15.64
CA ILE A 132 22.18 -16.47 -15.42
C ILE A 132 21.80 -16.20 -13.96
N ALA A 133 20.95 -17.04 -13.35
CA ALA A 133 20.55 -16.90 -11.95
C ALA A 133 21.76 -16.91 -11.00
N ILE A 134 22.74 -17.79 -11.24
CA ILE A 134 23.98 -17.84 -10.46
C ILE A 134 24.81 -16.57 -10.70
N ILE A 135 24.99 -16.16 -11.96
CA ILE A 135 25.78 -14.98 -12.32
C ILE A 135 25.23 -13.71 -11.68
N ILE A 136 23.90 -13.52 -11.69
CA ILE A 136 23.28 -12.31 -11.12
C ILE A 136 23.20 -12.34 -9.60
N SER A 137 23.41 -13.49 -8.95
CA SER A 137 23.32 -13.58 -7.50
C SER A 137 24.56 -13.04 -6.78
N PHE A 138 25.72 -13.03 -7.44
CA PHE A 138 27.00 -12.70 -6.81
C PHE A 138 27.86 -11.75 -7.66
N GLY A 139 28.69 -10.95 -7.00
CA GLY A 139 29.67 -10.07 -7.63
C GLY A 139 29.19 -8.63 -7.84
N PRO A 140 30.03 -7.76 -8.43
CA PRO A 140 29.73 -6.34 -8.63
C PRO A 140 28.63 -6.09 -9.67
N TRP A 141 28.44 -7.04 -10.60
CA TRP A 141 27.30 -7.10 -11.52
C TRP A 141 26.07 -7.80 -10.91
N GLY A 142 26.17 -8.21 -9.64
CA GLY A 142 25.09 -8.88 -8.94
C GLY A 142 23.92 -7.95 -8.68
N LEU A 143 22.75 -8.57 -8.51
CA LEU A 143 21.47 -7.95 -8.21
C LEU A 143 21.59 -6.89 -7.11
N GLN A 144 22.17 -7.27 -5.97
CA GLN A 144 22.28 -6.40 -4.79
C GLN A 144 23.24 -5.22 -4.99
N SER A 145 24.35 -5.43 -5.72
CA SER A 145 25.36 -4.39 -5.91
C SER A 145 24.88 -3.31 -6.88
N ILE A 146 24.27 -3.71 -8.00
CA ILE A 146 23.77 -2.78 -9.01
C ILE A 146 22.58 -1.97 -8.47
N SER A 147 21.62 -2.63 -7.80
CA SER A 147 20.46 -1.93 -7.24
C SER A 147 20.87 -0.93 -6.15
N ARG A 148 21.72 -1.35 -5.20
CA ARG A 148 22.25 -0.48 -4.16
C ARG A 148 22.96 0.74 -4.75
N ASN A 149 23.90 0.54 -5.66
CA ASN A 149 24.68 1.63 -6.23
C ASN A 149 23.79 2.60 -7.02
N SER A 150 22.79 2.09 -7.75
CA SER A 150 21.84 2.92 -8.50
C SER A 150 21.03 3.82 -7.55
N GLN A 151 20.48 3.25 -6.47
CA GLN A 151 19.66 4.01 -5.52
C GLN A 151 20.48 4.95 -4.65
N GLN A 152 21.69 4.57 -4.25
CA GLN A 152 22.62 5.48 -3.56
C GLN A 152 23.00 6.68 -4.43
N LYS A 153 23.31 6.46 -5.72
CA LYS A 153 23.61 7.55 -6.64
C LYS A 153 22.43 8.51 -6.78
N ARG A 154 21.21 7.96 -6.92
CA ARG A 154 19.99 8.76 -7.00
C ARG A 154 19.73 9.56 -5.74
N LEU A 155 19.88 8.94 -4.56
CA LEU A 155 19.77 9.63 -3.27
C LEU A 155 20.75 10.80 -3.19
N SER A 156 22.00 10.60 -3.60
CA SER A 156 23.01 11.67 -3.65
C SER A 156 22.56 12.85 -4.51
N THR A 157 22.00 12.58 -5.71
CA THR A 157 21.49 13.61 -6.61
C THR A 157 20.29 14.35 -6.03
N LEU A 158 19.36 13.66 -5.35
CA LEU A 158 18.20 14.31 -4.74
C LEU A 158 18.58 15.17 -3.54
N LEU A 159 19.56 14.74 -2.73
CA LEU A 159 20.01 15.49 -1.57
C LEU A 159 20.69 16.83 -1.94
N THR A 160 21.19 16.98 -3.17
CA THR A 160 21.75 18.24 -3.68
C THR A 160 20.73 19.08 -4.46
N ALA A 161 19.56 18.52 -4.80
CA ALA A 161 18.51 19.23 -5.51
C ALA A 161 17.74 20.20 -4.61
N LYS A 162 17.03 21.17 -5.20
CA LYS A 162 16.22 22.17 -4.48
C LYS A 162 15.11 21.50 -3.66
N ALA A 163 14.77 22.10 -2.52
CA ALA A 163 13.71 21.60 -1.66
C ALA A 163 12.29 21.74 -2.19
N ASP A 164 11.62 20.60 -2.36
CA ASP A 164 10.19 20.46 -2.61
C ASP A 164 9.64 19.14 -2.03
N LYS A 165 8.31 19.02 -2.04
CA LYS A 165 7.58 17.88 -1.47
C LYS A 165 7.79 16.59 -2.25
N GLU A 166 7.93 16.66 -3.57
CA GLU A 166 8.05 15.48 -4.44
C GLU A 166 9.40 14.81 -4.25
N ARG A 167 10.47 15.61 -4.28
CA ARG A 167 11.83 15.19 -3.96
C ARG A 167 11.92 14.59 -2.56
N ASP A 168 11.31 15.22 -1.55
CA ASP A 168 11.33 14.70 -0.18
C ASP A 168 10.64 13.33 -0.09
N GLN A 169 9.56 13.14 -0.85
CA GLN A 169 8.90 11.85 -0.93
C GLN A 169 9.75 10.80 -1.63
N GLU A 170 10.45 11.19 -2.69
CA GLU A 170 11.38 10.32 -3.40
C GLU A 170 12.56 9.90 -2.52
N ILE A 171 13.12 10.82 -1.74
CA ILE A 171 14.15 10.53 -0.74
C ILE A 171 13.65 9.51 0.28
N ARG A 172 12.43 9.69 0.83
CA ARG A 172 11.82 8.73 1.77
C ARG A 172 11.70 7.34 1.14
N ASN A 173 11.13 7.25 -0.06
CA ASN A 173 10.97 5.99 -0.78
C ASN A 173 12.32 5.28 -1.00
N ILE A 174 13.38 6.03 -1.33
CA ILE A 174 14.73 5.47 -1.51
C ILE A 174 15.33 5.02 -0.18
N VAL A 175 15.13 5.79 0.90
CA VAL A 175 15.60 5.42 2.24
C VAL A 175 14.90 4.15 2.74
N ASP A 176 13.59 4.06 2.58
CA ASP A 176 12.79 2.85 2.89
C ASP A 176 13.35 1.66 2.11
N TYR A 177 13.48 1.80 0.80
CA TYR A 177 14.01 0.76 -0.06
C TYR A 177 15.43 0.30 0.34
N LEU A 178 16.36 1.23 0.56
CA LEU A 178 17.73 0.90 0.96
C LEU A 178 17.75 0.23 2.33
N HIS A 179 16.91 0.67 3.26
CA HIS A 179 16.78 0.06 4.59
C HIS A 179 16.26 -1.38 4.51
N ASP A 180 15.20 -1.60 3.74
CA ASP A 180 14.50 -2.88 3.67
C ASP A 180 15.27 -3.95 2.89
N TYR A 181 15.86 -3.57 1.74
CA TYR A 181 16.51 -4.52 0.83
C TYR A 181 18.04 -4.60 1.02
N HIS A 182 18.68 -3.54 1.51
CA HIS A 182 20.14 -3.50 1.69
C HIS A 182 20.59 -3.29 3.14
N GLY A 183 19.65 -3.07 4.05
CA GLY A 183 19.94 -2.76 5.44
C GLY A 183 20.39 -1.31 5.65
N ILE A 184 20.24 -0.83 6.89
CA ILE A 184 20.54 0.57 7.23
C ILE A 184 21.97 1.02 6.90
N MET A 185 22.94 0.10 6.89
CA MET A 185 24.34 0.41 6.56
C MET A 185 24.52 0.89 5.12
N ALA A 186 23.57 0.60 4.22
CA ALA A 186 23.55 1.17 2.89
C ALA A 186 23.43 2.70 2.89
N LEU A 187 22.90 3.29 3.97
CA LEU A 187 22.73 4.73 4.13
C LEU A 187 23.90 5.43 4.82
N GLN A 188 24.88 4.66 5.35
CA GLN A 188 26.03 5.21 6.07
C GLN A 188 26.80 6.31 5.31
N PRO A 189 26.99 6.23 3.98
CA PRO A 189 27.68 7.29 3.23
C PRO A 189 26.98 8.65 3.27
N PHE A 190 25.68 8.69 3.61
CA PHE A 190 24.86 9.91 3.64
C PHE A 190 24.70 10.50 5.04
N THR A 191 25.22 9.83 6.06
CA THR A 191 25.08 10.26 7.45
C THR A 191 26.45 10.41 8.11
N LYS A 192 26.70 11.56 8.74
CA LYS A 192 27.92 11.77 9.54
C LYS A 192 27.96 10.91 10.80
N ALA A 193 26.78 10.61 11.37
CA ALA A 193 26.66 9.75 12.54
C ALA A 193 26.83 8.26 12.17
N SER A 194 27.35 7.49 13.12
CA SER A 194 27.51 6.04 13.00
C SER A 194 26.16 5.33 13.11
N LEU A 195 25.72 4.69 12.02
CA LEU A 195 24.44 3.98 11.99
C LEU A 195 24.46 2.68 12.79
N SER A 196 25.64 2.08 12.98
CA SER A 196 25.82 0.94 13.88
C SER A 196 25.54 1.31 15.33
N ASP A 197 25.96 2.51 15.74
CA ASP A 197 25.79 2.98 17.12
C ASP A 197 24.32 3.34 17.38
N ILE A 198 23.68 4.02 16.43
CA ILE A 198 22.24 4.32 16.48
C ILE A 198 21.41 3.03 16.54
N LYS A 199 21.72 2.04 15.70
CA LYS A 199 21.05 0.73 15.71
C LYS A 199 21.24 0.02 17.05
N THR A 200 22.45 0.08 17.62
CA THR A 200 22.76 -0.54 18.92
C THR A 200 22.05 0.17 20.07
N PHE A 201 21.98 1.51 20.03
CA PHE A 201 21.25 2.32 20.99
C PHE A 201 19.77 1.92 21.05
N PHE A 202 19.08 1.87 19.91
CA PHE A 202 17.66 1.48 19.88
C PHE A 202 17.46 0.02 20.25
N LYS A 203 18.37 -0.89 19.85
CA LYS A 203 18.32 -2.29 20.28
C LYS A 203 18.42 -2.42 21.81
N ASN A 204 19.31 -1.67 22.45
CA ASN A 204 19.50 -1.71 23.91
C ASN A 204 18.37 -1.00 24.67
N LYS A 205 17.85 0.11 24.13
CA LYS A 205 16.69 0.82 24.68
C LYS A 205 15.46 -0.09 24.73
N ASN A 206 15.20 -0.80 23.64
CA ASN A 206 14.00 -1.63 23.49
C ASN A 206 14.11 -2.97 24.24
N LYS A 207 15.32 -3.42 24.61
CA LYS A 207 15.54 -4.66 25.38
C LYS A 207 14.93 -4.63 26.80
N LYS A 208 14.58 -3.45 27.32
CA LYS A 208 14.00 -3.28 28.66
C LYS A 208 12.50 -3.61 28.75
N ASP A 209 11.77 -3.65 27.63
CA ASP A 209 10.32 -3.92 27.60
C ASP A 209 10.04 -5.33 27.06
N SER A 210 9.36 -6.19 27.82
CA SER A 210 9.27 -7.65 27.65
C SER A 210 8.44 -8.22 26.47
N LEU A 211 8.51 -7.65 25.25
CA LEU A 211 7.80 -8.17 24.06
C LEU A 211 8.72 -8.32 22.82
N ASN A 212 9.24 -9.52 22.61
CA ASN A 212 10.34 -9.81 21.66
C ASN A 212 10.06 -9.53 20.17
N GLN A 213 8.82 -9.57 19.70
CA GLN A 213 8.53 -9.39 18.26
C GLN A 213 8.38 -7.92 17.85
N TYR A 214 7.66 -7.13 18.67
CA TYR A 214 7.43 -5.69 18.44
C TYR A 214 8.73 -4.86 18.51
N GLN A 215 9.69 -5.27 19.35
CA GLN A 215 10.98 -4.59 19.46
C GLN A 215 11.78 -4.55 18.15
N SER A 216 11.70 -5.61 17.34
CA SER A 216 12.47 -5.69 16.10
C SER A 216 11.99 -4.69 15.05
N TYR A 217 10.67 -4.54 14.92
CA TYR A 217 10.02 -3.54 14.08
C TYR A 217 10.31 -2.12 14.57
N GLN A 218 10.10 -1.83 15.86
CA GLN A 218 10.36 -0.51 16.41
C GLN A 218 11.83 -0.10 16.31
N THR A 219 12.77 -1.04 16.48
CA THR A 219 14.19 -0.76 16.31
C THR A 219 14.50 -0.37 14.86
N LYS A 220 13.91 -1.08 13.89
CA LYS A 220 14.06 -0.75 12.46
C LYS A 220 13.49 0.65 12.15
N GLU A 221 12.26 0.90 12.55
CA GLU A 221 11.57 2.19 12.33
C GLU A 221 12.31 3.34 13.00
N ASN A 222 12.66 3.24 14.28
CA ASN A 222 13.37 4.31 14.99
C ASN A 222 14.75 4.62 14.39
N THR A 223 15.44 3.59 13.89
CA THR A 223 16.74 3.77 13.22
C THR A 223 16.55 4.50 11.89
N LYS A 224 15.54 4.11 11.12
CA LYS A 224 15.15 4.78 9.87
C LYS A 224 14.78 6.24 10.10
N ASP A 225 13.94 6.51 11.09
CA ASP A 225 13.50 7.86 11.45
C ASP A 225 14.67 8.76 11.83
N SER A 226 15.66 8.18 12.51
CA SER A 226 16.90 8.87 12.85
C SER A 226 17.69 9.22 11.58
N VAL A 227 17.76 8.32 10.59
CA VAL A 227 18.39 8.64 9.30
C VAL A 227 17.63 9.74 8.56
N LEU A 228 16.31 9.67 8.48
CA LEU A 228 15.50 10.73 7.84
C LEU A 228 15.74 12.09 8.50
N LYS A 229 15.77 12.15 9.83
CA LYS A 229 16.12 13.37 10.58
C LYS A 229 17.53 13.86 10.28
N LEU A 230 18.52 12.96 10.21
CA LEU A 230 19.91 13.32 9.86
C LEU A 230 20.04 13.87 8.43
N LEU A 231 19.15 13.45 7.53
CA LEU A 231 19.04 13.97 6.16
C LEU A 231 18.23 15.28 6.10
N GLY A 232 17.68 15.76 7.22
CA GLY A 232 16.88 16.98 7.29
C GLY A 232 15.40 16.81 6.95
N LEU A 233 14.88 15.57 6.91
CA LEU A 233 13.48 15.27 6.62
C LEU A 233 12.69 14.96 7.90
N ASN A 234 11.39 15.27 7.87
CA ASN A 234 10.46 14.82 8.91
C ASN A 234 10.07 13.34 8.66
N PRO A 235 10.33 12.42 9.61
CA PRO A 235 10.01 11.01 9.45
C PRO A 235 8.51 10.69 9.48
N MET A 236 7.67 11.52 10.10
CA MET A 236 6.22 11.30 10.18
C MET A 236 5.46 11.79 8.93
N TYR A 237 6.14 12.01 7.81
CA TYR A 237 5.47 12.41 6.58
C TYR A 237 4.85 11.18 5.89
N ASN A 238 3.53 11.03 6.00
CA ASN A 238 2.77 10.01 5.29
C ASN A 238 2.05 10.61 4.06
N PRO A 239 2.47 10.29 2.82
CA PRO A 239 1.82 10.81 1.61
C PRO A 239 0.39 10.27 1.39
N SER A 240 0.01 9.14 2.00
CA SER A 240 -1.35 8.58 1.90
C SER A 240 -2.32 9.15 2.92
N MET A 241 -1.83 9.91 3.91
CA MET A 241 -2.67 10.79 4.73
C MET A 241 -2.83 12.10 3.97
N GLN A 242 -3.58 12.05 2.87
CA GLN A 242 -3.93 13.24 2.09
C GLN A 242 -5.04 14.07 2.76
N GLY A 243 -5.62 13.57 3.86
CA GLY A 243 -6.55 14.30 4.71
C GLY A 243 -5.88 14.97 5.92
N ASN A 244 -6.37 16.16 6.28
CA ASN A 244 -6.04 16.75 7.58
C ASN A 244 -6.81 15.96 8.66
N PHE A 245 -6.10 15.21 9.49
CA PHE A 245 -6.69 14.54 10.64
C PHE A 245 -6.80 15.51 11.81
N HIS A 246 -7.97 15.55 12.44
CA HIS A 246 -8.27 16.31 13.64
C HIS A 246 -8.85 15.36 14.68
N ASN A 247 -8.17 15.23 15.82
CA ASN A 247 -8.61 14.37 16.91
C ASN A 247 -9.11 15.26 18.06
N PHE A 248 -10.36 15.13 18.45
CA PHE A 248 -10.97 15.90 19.51
C PHE A 248 -11.19 15.01 20.73
N SER A 249 -10.78 15.48 21.91
CA SER A 249 -11.01 14.81 23.19
C SER A 249 -11.70 15.74 24.16
N ASN A 250 -12.63 15.19 24.93
CA ASN A 250 -13.25 15.90 26.03
C ASN A 250 -12.24 16.09 27.18
N ILE A 251 -12.12 17.33 27.66
CA ILE A 251 -11.25 17.66 28.80
C ILE A 251 -11.78 17.01 30.09
N GLU A 252 -13.10 16.82 30.20
CA GLU A 252 -13.79 16.31 31.40
C GLU A 252 -14.05 14.79 31.33
N LYS A 253 -13.27 14.05 30.53
CA LYS A 253 -13.60 12.68 30.10
C LYS A 253 -13.78 11.62 31.19
N GLU A 254 -13.31 11.89 32.39
CA GLU A 254 -13.38 10.97 33.54
C GLU A 254 -14.50 11.33 34.55
N VAL A 255 -15.13 12.50 34.39
CA VAL A 255 -16.19 12.96 35.29
C VAL A 255 -17.50 13.06 34.53
N LEU A 256 -18.40 12.11 34.78
CA LEU A 256 -19.75 12.10 34.24
C LEU A 256 -20.74 12.31 35.39
N ASN A 257 -21.32 13.51 35.49
CA ASN A 257 -22.41 13.74 36.42
C ASN A 257 -23.69 13.07 35.87
N ILE A 258 -24.13 12.01 36.54
CA ILE A 258 -25.30 11.19 36.17
C ILE A 258 -26.49 11.39 37.10
N GLU A 259 -26.47 12.38 37.99
CA GLU A 259 -27.52 12.56 39.02
C GLU A 259 -28.94 12.70 38.45
N GLN A 260 -29.08 13.07 37.18
CA GLN A 260 -30.36 13.24 36.49
C GLN A 260 -30.60 12.21 35.37
N ALA A 261 -29.63 11.32 35.10
CA ALA A 261 -29.71 10.37 34.00
C ALA A 261 -30.20 9.00 34.47
N SER A 262 -31.27 8.51 33.85
CA SER A 262 -31.84 7.21 34.21
C SER A 262 -31.28 6.04 33.39
N VAL A 263 -30.72 6.33 32.21
CA VAL A 263 -30.04 5.33 31.36
C VAL A 263 -28.82 5.97 30.69
N LEU A 264 -27.67 5.29 30.79
CA LEU A 264 -26.41 5.64 30.10
C LEU A 264 -26.05 4.52 29.13
N VAL A 265 -25.80 4.88 27.87
CA VAL A 265 -25.34 3.94 26.85
C VAL A 265 -24.00 4.39 26.30
N THR A 266 -22.98 3.54 26.45
CA THR A 266 -21.67 3.73 25.85
C THR A 266 -21.61 3.10 24.47
N ILE A 267 -21.11 3.89 23.52
CA ILE A 267 -20.90 3.51 22.12
C ILE A 267 -19.49 3.94 21.75
N GLU A 268 -18.64 2.96 21.49
CA GLU A 268 -17.32 3.17 20.92
C GLU A 268 -17.34 2.67 19.49
N ASN A 269 -16.44 3.18 18.63
CA ASN A 269 -16.18 2.59 17.33
C ASN A 269 -15.50 1.21 17.51
N GLN A 270 -16.28 0.23 17.96
CA GLN A 270 -15.89 -1.15 18.12
C GLN A 270 -16.07 -1.85 16.78
N SER A 271 -15.02 -2.53 16.32
CA SER A 271 -14.99 -3.35 15.11
C SER A 271 -16.07 -4.44 15.04
N SER A 272 -16.84 -4.64 16.11
CA SER A 272 -18.00 -5.54 16.20
C SER A 272 -19.31 -4.92 15.69
N PHE A 273 -19.50 -3.60 15.69
CA PHE A 273 -20.66 -2.97 15.04
C PHE A 273 -20.43 -2.90 13.54
N ARG A 274 -20.80 -3.98 12.84
CA ARG A 274 -21.00 -3.91 11.39
C ARG A 274 -22.09 -2.85 11.12
N ASP A 275 -22.02 -2.17 9.98
CA ASP A 275 -22.93 -1.06 9.64
C ASP A 275 -24.43 -1.45 9.61
N ASP A 276 -24.76 -2.73 9.81
CA ASP A 276 -26.12 -3.28 9.85
C ASP A 276 -26.58 -3.73 11.26
N GLU A 277 -25.74 -3.64 12.30
CA GLU A 277 -26.11 -4.10 13.66
C GLU A 277 -26.60 -2.95 14.55
N CYS A 278 -27.81 -3.11 15.11
CA CYS A 278 -28.40 -2.16 16.06
C CYS A 278 -28.34 -2.71 17.49
N LYS A 279 -28.00 -1.85 18.46
CA LYS A 279 -28.04 -2.17 19.89
C LYS A 279 -29.43 -1.90 20.46
N GLU A 280 -30.10 -2.92 20.97
CA GLU A 280 -31.37 -2.73 21.68
C GLU A 280 -31.11 -2.20 23.10
N ILE A 281 -31.86 -1.18 23.50
CA ILE A 281 -31.82 -0.58 24.83
C ILE A 281 -33.26 -0.38 25.32
N THR A 282 -33.47 -0.48 26.63
CA THR A 282 -34.77 -0.18 27.24
C THR A 282 -34.60 0.98 28.21
N ALA A 283 -35.39 2.04 28.03
CA ALA A 283 -35.41 3.19 28.93
C ALA A 283 -36.87 3.54 29.25
N PHE A 284 -37.20 3.69 30.53
CA PHE A 284 -38.55 4.04 31.00
C PHE A 284 -39.66 3.14 30.44
N GLY A 285 -39.42 1.82 30.39
CA GLY A 285 -40.39 0.85 29.85
C GLY A 285 -40.61 0.92 28.33
N LYS A 286 -39.85 1.75 27.62
CA LYS A 286 -39.87 1.85 26.14
C LYS A 286 -38.60 1.21 25.58
N ALA A 287 -38.78 0.38 24.56
CA ALA A 287 -37.67 -0.19 23.79
C ALA A 287 -37.20 0.79 22.70
N PHE A 288 -35.89 1.00 22.65
CA PHE A 288 -35.21 1.77 21.62
C PHE A 288 -34.11 0.91 20.99
N LYS A 289 -33.70 1.26 19.78
CA LYS A 289 -32.53 0.68 19.13
C LYS A 289 -31.57 1.80 18.77
N ILE A 290 -30.28 1.61 19.01
CA ILE A 290 -29.26 2.51 18.49
C ILE A 290 -28.61 1.83 17.30
N CYS A 291 -28.78 2.40 16.13
CA CYS A 291 -28.26 1.88 14.87
C CYS A 291 -27.18 2.81 14.33
N LYS A 292 -26.12 2.23 13.79
CA LYS A 292 -25.13 2.93 12.96
C LYS A 292 -25.61 2.88 11.51
N GLU A 293 -25.62 4.01 10.81
CA GLU A 293 -25.85 4.04 9.35
C GLU A 293 -24.56 4.54 8.65
N LYS A 294 -24.65 4.83 7.34
CA LYS A 294 -23.53 5.33 6.53
C LYS A 294 -22.85 6.54 7.19
N GLU A 295 -21.55 6.67 6.94
CA GLU A 295 -20.70 7.78 7.43
C GLU A 295 -20.54 7.84 8.96
N GLN A 296 -20.74 6.70 9.64
CA GLN A 296 -20.62 6.58 11.10
C GLN A 296 -21.66 7.39 11.90
N GLU A 297 -22.74 7.84 11.25
CA GLU A 297 -23.83 8.56 11.93
C GLU A 297 -24.68 7.59 12.78
N LEU A 298 -25.04 8.02 13.98
CA LEU A 298 -25.83 7.22 14.92
C LEU A 298 -27.29 7.68 14.97
N TYR A 299 -28.19 6.71 15.00
CA TYR A 299 -29.63 6.93 15.08
C TYR A 299 -30.24 6.19 16.25
N LEU A 300 -31.05 6.89 17.03
CA LEU A 300 -31.95 6.31 18.01
C LEU A 300 -33.29 5.99 17.32
N VAL A 301 -33.66 4.73 17.26
CA VAL A 301 -34.82 4.20 16.54
C VAL A 301 -35.86 3.68 17.53
N SER A 302 -37.12 4.04 17.32
CA SER A 302 -38.26 3.57 18.12
C SER A 302 -39.45 3.33 17.19
N GLY A 303 -39.71 2.06 16.88
CA GLY A 303 -40.69 1.67 15.86
C GLY A 303 -40.23 2.06 14.46
N LYS A 304 -41.01 2.91 13.77
CA LYS A 304 -40.69 3.43 12.42
C LYS A 304 -39.99 4.81 12.43
N GLU A 305 -39.85 5.42 13.61
CA GLU A 305 -39.25 6.74 13.74
C GLU A 305 -37.78 6.64 14.15
N LYS A 306 -36.95 7.54 13.61
CA LYS A 306 -35.53 7.66 13.91
C LYS A 306 -35.12 9.08 14.26
N LEU A 307 -34.24 9.22 15.26
CA LEU A 307 -33.62 10.47 15.69
C LEU A 307 -32.12 10.38 15.45
N SER A 308 -31.55 11.27 14.63
CA SER A 308 -30.10 11.38 14.43
C SER A 308 -29.46 12.05 15.64
N LEU A 309 -28.36 11.48 16.14
CA LEU A 309 -27.53 12.05 17.19
C LEU A 309 -26.64 13.21 16.69
N GLN A 310 -26.69 13.53 15.39
CA GLN A 310 -26.03 14.64 14.71
C GLN A 310 -24.51 14.66 14.89
N LEU A 311 -23.86 13.49 14.94
CA LEU A 311 -22.41 13.40 15.12
C LEU A 311 -21.65 14.13 14.01
N TYR A 312 -22.11 13.99 12.77
CA TYR A 312 -21.52 14.66 11.62
C TYR A 312 -21.60 16.19 11.71
N LYS A 313 -22.76 16.71 12.16
CA LYS A 313 -22.97 18.14 12.36
C LYS A 313 -22.08 18.69 13.47
N LEU A 314 -21.97 17.94 14.58
CA LEU A 314 -21.08 18.29 15.69
C LEU A 314 -19.63 18.32 15.21
N GLY A 315 -19.17 17.29 14.49
CA GLY A 315 -17.82 17.23 13.94
C GLY A 315 -17.48 18.42 13.03
N LYS A 316 -18.40 18.82 12.14
CA LYS A 316 -18.23 20.04 11.33
C LYS A 316 -18.19 21.33 12.15
N GLN A 317 -18.87 21.39 13.30
CA GLN A 317 -18.79 22.55 14.19
C GLN A 317 -17.45 22.61 14.91
N LEU A 318 -16.92 21.45 15.32
CA LEU A 318 -15.60 21.36 15.95
C LEU A 318 -14.49 21.86 15.02
N LEU A 319 -14.52 21.47 13.74
CA LEU A 319 -13.55 21.95 12.74
C LEU A 319 -13.56 23.48 12.52
N LYS A 320 -14.69 24.15 12.77
CA LYS A 320 -14.81 25.61 12.58
C LYS A 320 -14.30 26.43 13.77
N ARG A 321 -14.06 25.79 14.92
CA ARG A 321 -13.64 26.44 16.15
C ARG A 321 -12.18 26.15 16.43
N SER A 322 -11.50 27.11 17.08
CA SER A 322 -10.13 26.92 17.51
C SER A 322 -10.12 26.41 18.95
N TYR A 323 -9.42 25.29 19.17
CA TYR A 323 -9.24 24.67 20.48
C TYR A 323 -7.77 24.57 20.86
N PRO A 324 -7.43 24.49 22.16
CA PRO A 324 -6.06 24.24 22.59
C PRO A 324 -5.55 22.90 22.03
N ILE A 325 -4.34 22.93 21.47
CA ILE A 325 -3.67 21.75 20.92
C ILE A 325 -2.91 21.05 22.06
N ALA A 326 -3.33 19.84 22.41
CA ALA A 326 -2.66 19.00 23.40
C ALA A 326 -1.45 18.27 22.80
N ASP A 327 -1.54 17.86 21.54
CA ASP A 327 -0.44 17.24 20.81
C ASP A 327 -0.38 17.77 19.37
N LYS A 328 0.67 18.54 19.07
CA LYS A 328 0.93 19.12 17.75
C LYS A 328 1.34 18.09 16.70
N GLN A 329 1.85 16.92 17.10
CA GLN A 329 2.28 15.88 16.16
C GLN A 329 1.08 15.09 15.62
N ASN A 330 0.05 14.87 16.45
CA ASN A 330 -1.13 14.08 16.10
C ASN A 330 -2.43 14.90 15.94
N ASN A 331 -2.32 16.24 15.87
CA ASN A 331 -3.45 17.18 15.80
C ASN A 331 -4.55 16.85 16.83
N TYR A 332 -4.13 16.70 18.09
CA TYR A 332 -5.03 16.39 19.19
C TYR A 332 -5.48 17.70 19.86
N PHE A 333 -6.80 17.90 19.91
CA PHE A 333 -7.45 19.09 20.42
C PHE A 333 -8.23 18.75 21.68
N GLU A 334 -8.01 19.55 22.73
CA GLU A 334 -8.77 19.48 23.96
C GLU A 334 -10.01 20.36 23.86
N VAL A 335 -11.19 19.75 23.94
CA VAL A 335 -12.47 20.44 23.74
C VAL A 335 -13.27 20.44 25.05
N PRO A 336 -13.79 21.60 25.48
CA PRO A 336 -14.70 21.68 26.62
C PRO A 336 -15.96 20.85 26.41
N ASN A 337 -16.45 20.21 27.47
CA ASN A 337 -17.62 19.31 27.42
C ASN A 337 -18.87 19.95 26.79
N LYS A 338 -19.09 21.25 27.00
CA LYS A 338 -20.20 22.02 26.40
C LYS A 338 -20.23 21.98 24.86
N ASP A 339 -19.07 21.81 24.22
CA ASP A 339 -18.92 21.83 22.77
C ASP A 339 -18.92 20.41 22.17
N LEU A 340 -18.87 19.38 23.03
CA LEU A 340 -18.99 17.96 22.69
C LEU A 340 -20.31 17.34 23.15
N THR A 341 -21.23 18.14 23.69
CA THR A 341 -22.52 17.69 24.21
C THR A 341 -23.66 18.29 23.41
N LEU A 342 -24.59 17.43 22.97
CA LEU A 342 -25.81 17.82 22.27
C LEU A 342 -27.02 17.22 22.97
N THR A 343 -27.94 18.07 23.42
CA THR A 343 -29.22 17.64 24.00
C THR A 343 -30.37 17.90 23.04
N GLN A 344 -31.22 16.90 22.85
CA GLN A 344 -32.41 16.95 21.98
C GLN A 344 -33.62 16.39 22.72
N GLN A 345 -34.80 16.97 22.46
CA GLN A 345 -36.06 16.43 22.96
C GLN A 345 -36.69 15.48 21.94
N TRP A 346 -37.02 14.27 22.38
CA TRP A 346 -37.70 13.29 21.52
C TRP A 346 -38.62 12.38 22.33
N LYS A 347 -39.88 12.26 21.89
CA LYS A 347 -40.92 11.46 22.56
C LYS A 347 -41.12 11.77 24.06
N GLY A 348 -40.93 13.03 24.43
CA GLY A 348 -41.04 13.49 25.82
C GLY A 348 -39.90 13.02 26.72
N LEU A 349 -38.73 12.70 26.14
CA LEU A 349 -37.48 12.41 26.83
C LEU A 349 -36.41 13.39 26.34
N ASN A 350 -35.46 13.73 27.21
CA ASN A 350 -34.26 14.46 26.82
C ASN A 350 -33.15 13.45 26.50
N ILE A 351 -32.63 13.51 25.27
CA ILE A 351 -31.54 12.69 24.77
C ILE A 351 -30.29 13.56 24.71
N THR A 352 -29.34 13.30 25.60
CA THR A 352 -28.06 14.00 25.64
C THR A 352 -26.97 13.10 25.09
N THR A 353 -26.40 13.50 23.95
CA THR A 353 -25.25 12.84 23.32
C THR A 353 -23.99 13.58 23.74
N ARG A 354 -23.13 12.95 24.52
CA ARG A 354 -21.83 13.49 24.94
C ARG A 354 -20.73 12.70 24.23
N VAL A 355 -19.89 13.39 23.48
CA VAL A 355 -18.73 12.82 22.80
C VAL A 355 -17.52 12.91 23.73
N GLU A 356 -16.84 11.78 23.93
CA GLU A 356 -15.59 11.72 24.69
C GLU A 356 -14.38 11.86 23.78
N GLU A 357 -14.39 11.15 22.66
CA GLU A 357 -13.33 11.18 21.66
C GLU A 357 -13.97 11.16 20.28
N MET A 358 -13.42 11.92 19.34
CA MET A 358 -13.85 11.92 17.94
C MET A 358 -12.68 12.27 17.02
N GLY A 359 -12.38 11.39 16.08
CA GLY A 359 -11.46 11.64 14.99
C GLY A 359 -12.19 12.05 13.72
N ILE A 360 -11.69 13.08 13.07
CA ILE A 360 -12.24 13.61 11.83
C ILE A 360 -11.12 13.73 10.81
N GLU A 361 -11.36 13.23 9.60
CA GLU A 361 -10.49 13.41 8.45
C GLU A 361 -11.15 14.40 7.48
N GLU A 362 -10.39 15.40 7.06
CA GLU A 362 -10.80 16.36 6.03
C GLU A 362 -9.96 16.16 4.76
N GLU A 363 -10.56 15.59 3.72
CA GLU A 363 -9.95 15.34 2.42
C GLU A 363 -10.83 15.91 1.31
N ASN A 364 -10.29 16.76 0.42
CA ASN A 364 -11.01 17.31 -0.73
C ASN A 364 -12.40 17.91 -0.40
N GLN A 365 -12.50 18.68 0.70
CA GLN A 365 -13.74 19.26 1.24
C GLN A 365 -14.79 18.25 1.73
N LYS A 366 -14.46 16.96 1.78
CA LYS A 366 -15.25 15.93 2.44
C LYS A 366 -14.73 15.75 3.86
N THR A 367 -15.68 15.70 4.79
CA THR A 367 -15.42 15.41 6.20
C THR A 367 -15.86 13.97 6.45
N THR A 368 -15.02 13.15 7.05
CA THR A 368 -15.36 11.78 7.45
C THR A 368 -15.02 11.58 8.92
N ILE A 369 -15.92 10.95 9.68
CA ILE A 369 -15.63 10.53 11.06
C ILE A 369 -14.84 9.24 10.97
N THR A 370 -13.63 9.22 11.53
CA THR A 370 -12.73 8.05 11.50
C THR A 370 -12.95 7.16 12.71
N HIS A 371 -13.14 7.75 13.88
CA HIS A 371 -13.48 7.06 15.12
C HIS A 371 -14.27 7.98 16.07
N TYR A 372 -14.98 7.38 17.01
CA TYR A 372 -15.63 8.09 18.10
C TYR A 372 -15.84 7.21 19.33
N LYS A 373 -15.96 7.88 20.48
CA LYS A 373 -16.48 7.34 21.74
C LYS A 373 -17.55 8.28 22.24
N VAL A 374 -18.77 7.77 22.39
CA VAL A 374 -19.97 8.55 22.65
C VAL A 374 -20.77 7.93 23.78
N TYR A 375 -21.23 8.79 24.69
CA TYR A 375 -22.19 8.48 25.73
C TYR A 375 -23.55 9.07 25.37
N VAL A 376 -24.58 8.23 25.33
CA VAL A 376 -25.97 8.66 25.16
C VAL A 376 -26.67 8.55 26.50
N LEU A 377 -27.07 9.68 27.05
CA LEU A 377 -27.84 9.79 28.29
C LEU A 377 -29.31 10.07 27.94
N ILE A 378 -30.20 9.29 28.53
CA ILE A 378 -31.65 9.46 28.35
C ILE A 378 -32.24 9.86 29.70
N THR A 379 -32.86 11.02 29.75
CA THR A 379 -33.53 11.55 30.94
C THR A 379 -35.02 11.82 30.65
N PRO A 380 -35.87 11.88 31.67
CA PRO A 380 -37.28 12.24 31.51
C PRO A 380 -37.45 13.63 30.89
#